data_AF-A0A803LRL4-F1
#
_entry.id   AF-A0A803LRL4-F1
#
_cell.length_a   1.000
_cell.length_b   1.000
_cell.length_c   1.000
_cell.angle_alpha   90.00
_cell.angle_beta   90.00
_cell.angle_gamma   90.00
#
_symmetry.space_group_name_H-M   'P 1'
#
loop_
_entity.id
_entity.type
_entity.pdbx_description
1 polymer ?
#
loop_
_entity_poly.entity_id
_entity_poly.type
_entity_poly.pdbx_seq_one_letter_code
_entity_poly.pdbx_strand_id
1 'polypeptide(L)'
;MCALKLALSSCLSSPYDYVRVMAQVMLEKYDKYWIGVNALMGVATILDPRYKMALIRFYFGKIYDALNVDKEVERISNLLNELVVEYESKNGRTQASSSHPKSSGHMSGKVQGDAYMQEFAEFM
;
A
#
# COMPACT_ATOMS: atom_id res chain seq x y z
N MET A 1 -8.68 10.35 2.28
CA MET A 1 -10.13 10.21 2.01
C MET A 1 -10.99 11.22 2.77
N CYS A 2 -10.84 11.39 4.08
CA CYS A 2 -11.59 12.41 4.84
C CYS A 2 -11.41 13.85 4.31
N ALA A 3 -10.24 14.18 3.75
CA ALA A 3 -9.96 15.52 3.21
C ALA A 3 -10.94 15.95 2.10
N LEU A 4 -11.34 15.03 1.21
CA LEU A 4 -12.29 15.33 0.14
C LEU A 4 -13.69 15.61 0.68
N LYS A 5 -14.17 14.77 1.62
CA LYS A 5 -15.46 14.99 2.29
C LYS A 5 -15.46 16.29 3.09
N LEU A 6 -14.35 16.61 3.76
CA LEU A 6 -14.19 17.83 4.56
C LEU A 6 -14.17 19.10 3.69
N ALA A 7 -13.51 19.04 2.53
CA ALA A 7 -13.51 20.13 1.57
C ALA A 7 -14.92 20.36 1.00
N LEU A 8 -15.63 19.30 0.61
CA LEU A 8 -17.01 19.37 0.13
C LEU A 8 -17.97 19.91 1.20
N SER A 9 -17.82 19.49 2.46
CA SER A 9 -18.63 20.01 3.56
C SER A 9 -18.35 21.49 3.85
N SER A 10 -17.11 21.94 3.68
CA SER A 10 -16.76 23.36 3.81
C SER A 10 -17.38 24.19 2.67
N CYS A 11 -17.41 23.65 1.46
CA CYS A 11 -18.06 24.28 0.30
C CYS A 11 -19.59 24.36 0.42
N LEU A 12 -20.22 23.49 1.21
CA LEU A 12 -21.65 23.60 1.52
C LEU A 12 -21.99 24.82 2.39
N SER A 13 -21.03 25.37 3.14
CA SER A 13 -21.21 26.61 3.91
C SER A 13 -20.84 27.86 3.12
N SER A 14 -20.57 27.74 1.82
CA SER A 14 -20.21 28.86 0.96
C SER A 14 -21.35 29.87 0.82
N PRO A 15 -21.07 31.19 0.82
CA PRO A 15 -22.08 32.22 0.60
C PRO A 15 -22.67 32.19 -0.80
N TYR A 16 -22.01 31.50 -1.74
CA TYR A 16 -22.45 31.41 -3.13
C TYR A 16 -23.33 30.18 -3.37
N ASP A 17 -24.56 30.41 -3.83
CA ASP A 17 -25.57 29.37 -4.07
C ASP A 17 -25.10 28.30 -5.06
N TYR A 18 -24.46 28.70 -6.16
CA TYR A 18 -23.95 27.76 -7.17
C TYR A 18 -22.87 26.82 -6.60
N VAL A 19 -22.06 27.30 -5.65
CA VAL A 19 -21.03 26.50 -4.99
C VAL A 19 -21.68 25.48 -4.06
N ARG A 20 -22.71 25.86 -3.31
CA ARG A 20 -23.44 24.93 -2.44
C ARG A 20 -24.14 23.84 -3.23
N VAL A 21 -24.83 24.20 -4.31
CA VAL A 21 -25.52 23.22 -5.18
C VAL A 21 -24.51 22.24 -5.78
N MET A 22 -23.37 22.73 -6.27
CA MET A 22 -22.33 21.88 -6.82
C MET A 22 -21.70 20.98 -5.75
N ALA A 23 -21.44 21.52 -4.56
CA ALA A 23 -20.91 20.76 -3.43
C ALA A 23 -21.87 19.66 -2.97
N GLN A 24 -23.18 19.93 -2.96
CA GLN A 24 -24.20 18.95 -2.61
C GLN A 24 -24.20 17.78 -3.59
N VAL A 25 -24.25 18.03 -4.90
CA VAL A 25 -24.23 16.98 -5.93
C VAL A 25 -22.94 16.16 -5.85
N MET A 26 -21.80 16.81 -5.57
CA MET A 26 -20.52 16.11 -5.40
C MET A 26 -20.47 15.29 -4.11
N LEU A 27 -21.08 15.75 -3.04
CA LEU A 27 -21.17 15.01 -1.77
C LEU A 27 -22.07 13.77 -1.91
N GLU A 28 -23.19 13.88 -2.62
CA GLU A 28 -24.07 12.74 -2.92
C GLU A 28 -23.35 11.66 -3.74
N LYS A 29 -22.57 12.07 -4.75
CA LYS A 29 -21.71 11.15 -5.52
C LYS A 29 -20.64 10.54 -4.63
N TYR A 30 -19.98 11.34 -3.81
CA TYR A 30 -18.97 10.86 -2.87
C TYR A 30 -19.56 9.75 -1.99
N ASP A 31 -20.69 10.00 -1.33
CA ASP A 31 -21.31 9.02 -0.43
C ASP A 31 -21.76 7.76 -1.18
N LYS A 32 -22.30 7.89 -2.40
CA LYS A 32 -22.68 6.74 -3.24
C LYS A 32 -21.52 5.78 -3.53
N TYR A 33 -20.33 6.31 -3.82
CA TYR A 33 -19.17 5.48 -4.16
C TYR A 33 -18.36 5.07 -2.92
N TRP A 34 -18.41 5.84 -1.82
CA TRP A 34 -17.53 5.61 -0.68
C TRP A 34 -18.08 4.65 0.37
N ILE A 35 -19.37 4.29 0.36
CA ILE A 35 -19.92 3.32 1.33
C ILE A 35 -19.20 1.95 1.26
N GLY A 36 -18.92 1.44 0.07
CA GLY A 36 -18.18 0.17 -0.10
C GLY A 36 -16.66 0.33 -0.09
N VAL A 37 -16.15 1.43 -0.64
CA VAL A 37 -14.71 1.71 -0.75
C VAL A 37 -14.11 2.07 0.60
N ASN A 38 -14.88 2.60 1.57
CA ASN A 38 -14.35 2.98 2.88
C ASN A 38 -13.76 1.79 3.67
N ALA A 39 -14.39 0.60 3.60
CA ALA A 39 -13.85 -0.59 4.27
C ALA A 39 -12.56 -1.08 3.59
N LEU A 40 -12.57 -1.19 2.26
CA LEU A 40 -11.39 -1.61 1.51
C LEU A 40 -10.24 -0.61 1.63
N MET A 41 -10.52 0.69 1.61
CA MET A 41 -9.52 1.74 1.86
C MET A 41 -9.01 1.71 3.28
N GLY A 42 -9.86 1.44 4.27
CA GLY A 42 -9.43 1.23 5.66
C GLY A 42 -8.48 0.05 5.79
N VAL A 43 -8.83 -1.09 5.18
CA VAL A 43 -7.99 -2.30 5.14
C VAL A 43 -6.67 -2.02 4.40
N ALA A 44 -6.72 -1.36 3.24
CA ALA A 44 -5.54 -0.97 2.48
C ALA A 44 -4.63 -0.02 3.27
N THR A 45 -5.21 0.93 4.02
CA THR A 45 -4.43 1.86 4.88
C THR A 45 -3.77 1.13 6.06
N ILE A 46 -4.43 0.14 6.64
CA ILE A 46 -3.87 -0.70 7.71
C ILE A 46 -2.76 -1.62 7.16
N LEU A 47 -2.97 -2.15 5.95
CA LEU A 47 -2.04 -3.06 5.28
C LEU A 47 -0.88 -2.33 4.58
N ASP A 48 -1.02 -1.02 4.35
CA ASP A 48 0.01 -0.19 3.74
C ASP A 48 1.31 -0.30 4.57
N PRO A 49 2.39 -0.86 4.00
CA PRO A 49 3.60 -1.15 4.77
C PRO A 49 4.24 0.11 5.40
N ARG A 50 4.03 1.30 4.81
CA ARG A 50 4.47 2.58 5.39
C ARG A 50 3.80 2.84 6.73
N TYR A 51 2.50 2.56 6.82
CA TYR A 51 1.72 2.74 8.04
C TYR A 51 1.98 1.62 9.05
N LYS A 52 2.22 0.39 8.60
CA LYS A 52 2.54 -0.76 9.46
C LYS A 52 3.81 -0.54 10.29
N MET A 53 4.89 -0.02 9.69
CA MET A 53 6.12 0.26 10.43
C MET A 53 5.96 1.42 11.42
N ALA A 54 5.25 2.49 11.02
CA ALA A 54 4.92 3.59 11.91
C ALA A 54 4.06 3.13 13.11
N LEU A 55 3.14 2.19 12.88
CA LEU A 55 2.30 1.62 13.93
C LEU A 55 3.10 0.78 14.92
N ILE A 56 4.04 -0.06 14.44
CA ILE A 56 4.95 -0.83 15.29
C ILE A 56 5.77 0.12 16.16
N ARG A 57 6.35 1.18 15.57
CA ARG A 57 7.12 2.19 16.32
C ARG A 57 6.28 2.88 17.39
N PHE A 58 5.03 3.21 17.09
CA PHE A 58 4.10 3.81 18.06
C PHE A 58 3.83 2.90 19.26
N TYR A 59 3.55 1.61 19.03
CA TYR A 59 3.30 0.67 20.13
C TYR A 59 4.57 0.33 20.90
N PHE A 60 5.71 0.20 20.22
CA PHE A 60 6.98 -0.08 20.87
C PHE A 60 7.42 1.08 21.75
N GLY A 61 7.17 2.33 21.33
CA GLY A 61 7.35 3.52 22.16
C GLY A 61 6.47 3.57 23.42
N LYS A 62 5.42 2.75 23.51
CA LYS A 62 4.59 2.62 24.72
C LYS A 62 4.99 1.47 25.64
N ILE A 63 5.69 0.47 25.12
CA ILE A 63 5.96 -0.81 25.83
C ILE A 63 7.45 -0.93 26.21
N TYR A 64 8.35 -0.31 25.46
CA TYR A 64 9.80 -0.36 25.65
C TYR A 64 10.37 1.01 26.05
N ASP A 65 11.50 0.99 26.75
CA ASP A 65 12.31 2.20 26.96
C ASP A 65 12.77 2.79 25.63
N ALA A 66 12.80 4.13 25.55
CA ALA A 66 13.09 4.87 24.32
C ALA A 66 14.39 4.43 23.61
N LEU A 67 15.38 3.93 24.36
CA LEU A 67 16.66 3.42 23.83
C LEU A 67 16.53 2.10 23.04
N ASN A 68 15.47 1.33 23.27
CA ASN A 68 15.27 0.00 22.68
C ASN A 68 14.26 0.01 21.52
N VAL A 69 13.46 1.08 21.40
CA VAL A 69 12.40 1.19 20.38
C VAL A 69 12.99 1.16 18.97
N ASP A 70 13.95 2.04 18.69
CA ASP A 70 14.52 2.13 17.34
C ASP A 70 15.31 0.86 16.96
N LYS A 71 16.00 0.23 17.92
CA LYS A 71 16.70 -1.04 17.71
C LYS A 71 15.75 -2.18 17.33
N GLU A 72 14.62 -2.31 18.01
CA GLU A 72 13.66 -3.36 17.69
C GLU A 72 12.90 -3.08 16.39
N VAL A 73 12.60 -1.82 16.09
CA VAL A 73 11.99 -1.44 14.80
C VAL A 73 12.95 -1.76 13.65
N GLU A 74 14.24 -1.45 13.79
CA GLU A 74 15.27 -1.79 12.82
C GLU A 74 15.40 -3.30 12.64
N ARG A 75 15.41 -4.07 13.74
CA ARG A 75 15.45 -5.53 13.71
C ARG A 75 14.26 -6.12 12.93
N ILE A 76 13.06 -5.61 13.14
CA ILE A 76 11.84 -6.04 12.43
C ILE A 76 11.91 -5.67 10.94
N SER A 77 12.41 -4.47 10.61
CA SER A 77 12.60 -4.05 9.22
C SER A 77 13.60 -4.93 8.46
N ASN A 78 14.72 -5.26 9.11
CA ASN A 78 15.74 -6.13 8.50
C ASN A 78 15.20 -7.55 8.26
N LEU A 79 14.47 -8.11 9.23
CA LEU A 79 13.81 -9.41 9.08
C LEU A 79 12.79 -9.39 7.93
N LEU A 80 12.02 -8.31 7.79
CA LEU A 80 11.07 -8.16 6.68
C LEU A 80 11.79 -8.17 5.33
N ASN A 81 12.90 -7.43 5.21
CA ASN A 81 13.71 -7.39 4.00
C ASN A 81 14.30 -8.76 3.65
N GLU A 82 14.82 -9.48 4.64
CA GLU A 82 15.33 -10.85 4.45
C GLU A 82 14.25 -11.80 3.91
N LEU A 83 13.04 -11.74 4.48
CA LEU A 83 11.91 -12.56 4.03
C LEU A 83 11.48 -12.23 2.61
N VAL A 84 11.48 -10.94 2.23
CA VAL A 84 11.17 -10.50 0.86
C VAL A 84 12.19 -11.07 -0.13
N VAL A 85 13.49 -10.93 0.17
CA VAL A 85 14.57 -11.50 -0.67
C VAL A 85 14.46 -13.02 -0.81
N GLU A 86 14.13 -13.73 0.29
CA GLU A 86 13.93 -15.18 0.25
C GLU A 86 12.73 -15.56 -0.63
N TYR A 87 11.64 -14.80 -0.56
CA TYR A 87 10.45 -15.05 -1.36
C TYR A 87 10.71 -14.86 -2.86
N GLU A 88 11.37 -13.76 -3.25
CA GLU A 88 11.82 -13.51 -4.62
C GLU A 88 12.71 -14.63 -5.15
N SER A 89 13.65 -15.09 -4.31
CA SER A 89 14.57 -16.19 -4.62
C SER A 89 13.85 -17.53 -4.84
N LYS A 90 12.75 -17.78 -4.13
CA LYS A 90 11.93 -19.00 -4.29
C LYS A 90 10.99 -18.92 -5.49
N ASN A 91 10.44 -17.75 -5.77
CA ASN A 91 9.56 -17.51 -6.92
C ASN A 91 10.31 -17.56 -8.25
N GLY A 92 11.61 -17.23 -8.26
CA GLY A 92 12.51 -17.46 -9.40
C GLY A 92 12.92 -18.93 -9.60
N ARG A 93 12.80 -19.78 -8.58
CA ARG A 93 13.28 -21.18 -8.62
C ARG A 93 12.23 -22.18 -9.10
N THR A 94 10.95 -21.80 -9.16
CA THR A 94 9.88 -22.68 -9.66
C THR A 94 9.93 -22.93 -11.18
N GLN A 95 10.81 -22.22 -11.92
CA GLN A 95 11.06 -22.47 -13.35
C GLN A 95 12.37 -23.21 -13.65
N ALA A 96 13.16 -23.58 -12.63
CA ALA A 96 14.47 -24.20 -12.82
C ALA A 96 14.58 -25.57 -12.14
N SER A 97 13.66 -26.47 -12.47
CA SER A 97 13.87 -27.91 -12.27
C SER A 97 13.07 -28.72 -13.27
N SER A 98 13.51 -28.69 -14.54
CA SER A 98 13.46 -29.88 -15.38
C SER A 98 14.84 -30.05 -16.02
N SER A 99 15.51 -31.12 -15.64
CA SER A 99 16.78 -31.56 -16.20
C SER A 99 16.50 -32.33 -17.49
N HIS A 100 16.92 -31.81 -18.66
CA HIS A 100 17.59 -32.50 -19.80
C HIS A 100 17.65 -31.62 -21.08
N PRO A 101 18.56 -31.89 -22.05
CA PRO A 101 19.34 -30.84 -22.72
C PRO A 101 18.95 -30.50 -24.18
N LYS A 102 19.42 -29.30 -24.60
CA LYS A 102 19.61 -28.77 -25.98
C LYS A 102 18.38 -28.67 -26.90
N SER A 103 17.94 -27.43 -27.17
CA SER A 103 17.98 -26.87 -28.54
C SER A 103 17.84 -25.34 -28.53
N SER A 104 18.45 -24.73 -29.54
CA SER A 104 18.52 -23.29 -29.81
C SER A 104 17.15 -22.67 -30.06
N GLY A 105 16.84 -21.58 -29.35
CA GLY A 105 15.65 -20.76 -29.63
C GLY A 105 15.56 -19.54 -28.71
N HIS A 106 15.89 -18.38 -29.25
CA HIS A 106 15.85 -17.06 -28.64
C HIS A 106 14.52 -16.81 -27.88
N MET A 107 14.57 -16.62 -26.56
CA MET A 107 13.41 -16.30 -25.72
C MET A 107 13.43 -14.83 -25.29
N SER A 108 12.45 -14.08 -25.79
CA SER A 108 12.04 -12.79 -25.22
C SER A 108 10.62 -12.93 -24.69
N GLY A 109 10.50 -13.37 -23.44
CA GLY A 109 9.24 -13.35 -22.69
C GLY A 109 9.40 -12.40 -21.51
N LYS A 110 9.12 -11.11 -21.71
CA LYS A 110 9.04 -10.12 -20.63
C LYS A 110 7.85 -10.45 -19.72
N VAL A 111 8.16 -11.04 -18.57
CA VAL A 111 7.94 -10.45 -17.25
C VAL A 111 6.69 -9.57 -17.12
N GLN A 112 5.63 -10.16 -16.58
CA GLN A 112 4.47 -9.45 -16.04
C GLN A 112 4.59 -9.29 -14.50
N GLY A 113 5.30 -10.22 -13.83
CA GLY A 113 5.47 -10.23 -12.37
C GLY A 113 6.35 -9.11 -11.82
N ASP A 114 7.51 -8.87 -12.44
CA ASP A 114 8.45 -7.85 -11.94
C ASP A 114 7.89 -6.44 -12.15
N ALA A 115 7.05 -6.24 -13.17
CA ALA A 115 6.36 -4.97 -13.40
C ALA A 115 5.41 -4.60 -12.25
N TYR A 116 4.66 -5.57 -11.70
CA TYR A 116 3.76 -5.33 -10.58
C TYR A 116 4.50 -5.06 -9.27
N MET A 117 5.61 -5.77 -9.03
CA MET A 117 6.41 -5.56 -7.82
C MET A 117 7.15 -4.22 -7.86
N GLN A 118 7.57 -3.79 -9.04
CA GLN A 118 8.21 -2.49 -9.24
C GLN A 118 7.20 -1.34 -9.16
N GLU A 119 5.99 -1.50 -9.72
CA GLU A 119 4.89 -0.55 -9.57
C GLU A 119 4.43 -0.45 -8.10
N PHE A 120 4.40 -1.57 -7.38
CA PHE A 120 4.10 -1.61 -5.94
C PHE A 120 5.21 -0.94 -5.09
N ALA A 121 6.47 -1.11 -5.47
CA ALA A 121 7.61 -0.47 -4.81
C ALA A 121 7.68 1.04 -5.10
N GLU A 122 7.29 1.50 -6.28
CA GLU A 122 7.15 2.94 -6.59
C GLU A 122 5.94 3.58 -5.89
N PHE A 123 4.92 2.78 -5.56
CA PHE A 123 3.74 3.24 -4.83
C PHE A 123 3.94 3.36 -3.31
N MET A 124 4.95 2.67 -2.76
CA MET A 124 5.39 2.73 -1.36
C MET A 124 6.22 3.98 -1.10
#